data_AF-A0A1G5ES67-F1
#
_entry.id   AF-A0A1G5ES67-F1
#
_cell.length_a   1.000
_cell.length_b   1.000
_cell.length_c   1.000
_cell.angle_alpha   90.00
_cell.angle_beta   90.00
_cell.angle_gamma   90.00
#
_symmetry.space_group_name_H-M   'P 1'
#
loop_
_entity.id
_entity.type
_entity.pdbx_description
1 polymer ?
#
loop_
_entity_poly.entity_id
_entity_poly.type
_entity_poly.pdbx_seq_one_letter_code
_entity_poly.pdbx_strand_id
1 'polypeptide(L)'
;MPKYTDDEIRNMKKITCKIAGEYLGISSMAVSIGMRNNLLPIGFAIHNEENDRPYSESWSYQIIAERLIAYKYGRISEVQVQNIEKNLSTIIEQFEEMKKDLVFLLSENGDQQK
;
A
#
# COMPACT_ATOMS: atom_id res chain seq x y z
N MET A 1 2.91 -2.66 26.12
CA MET A 1 4.14 -1.91 25.80
C MET A 1 4.72 -2.47 24.51
N PRO A 2 5.13 -1.64 23.54
CA PRO A 2 5.82 -2.12 22.34
C PRO A 2 7.08 -2.87 22.76
N LYS A 3 7.21 -4.12 22.30
CA LYS A 3 8.24 -5.05 22.78
C LYS A 3 9.65 -4.73 22.26
N TYR A 4 9.72 -3.91 21.22
CA TYR A 4 10.96 -3.52 20.54
C TYR A 4 11.01 -2.01 20.33
N THR A 5 12.21 -1.45 20.43
CA THR A 5 12.54 -0.06 20.11
C THR A 5 12.93 0.09 18.64
N ASP A 6 12.91 1.32 18.13
CA ASP A 6 13.27 1.61 16.74
C ASP A 6 14.72 1.18 16.41
N ASP A 7 15.65 1.41 17.35
CA ASP A 7 17.06 1.06 17.17
C ASP A 7 17.29 -0.45 17.18
N GLU A 8 16.53 -1.19 18.00
CA GLU A 8 16.54 -2.66 17.95
C GLU A 8 16.05 -3.16 16.58
N ILE A 9 14.98 -2.58 16.03
CA ILE A 9 14.45 -2.94 14.72
C ILE A 9 15.48 -2.66 13.61
N ARG A 10 16.21 -1.55 13.67
CA ARG A 10 17.27 -1.22 12.69
C ARG A 10 18.45 -2.18 12.73
N ASN A 11 18.85 -2.61 13.91
CA ASN A 11 20.03 -3.45 14.10
C ASN A 11 19.76 -4.95 13.87
N MET A 12 18.51 -5.36 13.65
CA MET A 12 18.18 -6.74 13.35
C MET A 12 18.59 -7.14 11.94
N LYS A 13 19.35 -8.24 11.84
CA LYS A 13 19.73 -8.85 10.56
C LYS A 13 18.54 -9.30 9.72
N LYS A 14 17.45 -9.74 10.37
CA LYS A 14 16.22 -10.18 9.72
C LYS A 14 15.01 -9.93 10.62
N ILE A 15 14.01 -9.24 10.08
CA ILE A 15 12.75 -8.98 10.77
C ILE A 15 11.71 -9.99 10.29
N THR A 16 11.11 -10.72 11.23
CA THR A 16 10.05 -11.70 10.95
C THR A 16 8.66 -11.09 11.14
N CYS A 17 7.62 -11.72 10.60
CA CYS A 17 6.23 -11.30 10.82
C CYS A 17 5.85 -11.27 12.32
N LYS A 18 6.46 -12.14 13.13
CA LYS A 18 6.29 -12.13 14.59
C LYS A 18 6.86 -10.88 15.22
N ILE A 19 8.11 -10.55 14.90
CA ILE A 19 8.78 -9.34 15.41
C ILE A 19 8.03 -8.09 14.98
N ALA A 20 7.65 -8.00 13.71
CA ALA A 20 6.86 -6.88 13.19
C ALA A 20 5.51 -6.74 13.88
N GLY A 21 4.82 -7.86 14.16
CA GLY A 21 3.56 -7.85 14.91
C GLY A 21 3.74 -7.35 16.33
N GLU A 22 4.75 -7.86 17.05
CA GLU A 22 5.08 -7.41 18.41
C GLU A 22 5.51 -5.93 18.47
N TYR A 23 6.14 -5.42 17.41
CA TYR A 23 6.53 -4.01 17.31
C TYR A 23 5.35 -3.07 17.01
N LEU A 24 4.43 -3.50 16.14
CA LEU A 24 3.23 -2.75 15.73
C LEU A 24 2.05 -2.93 16.69
N GLY A 25 2.08 -3.92 17.58
CA GLY A 25 0.97 -4.27 18.47
C GLY A 25 -0.17 -5.03 17.78
N ILE A 26 0.12 -5.73 16.68
CA ILE A 26 -0.85 -6.56 15.93
C ILE A 26 -0.38 -8.02 15.86
N SER A 27 -1.29 -8.94 15.51
CA SER A 27 -0.94 -10.35 15.39
C SER A 27 0.01 -10.60 14.21
N SER A 28 0.90 -11.59 14.35
CA SER A 28 1.80 -12.00 13.26
C SER A 28 1.04 -12.42 12.00
N MET A 29 -0.15 -13.01 12.18
CA MET A 29 -1.04 -13.39 11.09
C MET A 29 -1.61 -12.17 10.36
N ALA A 30 -2.01 -11.13 11.10
CA ALA A 30 -2.45 -9.87 10.49
C ALA A 30 -1.32 -9.21 9.67
N VAL A 31 -0.07 -9.28 10.15
CA VAL A 31 1.10 -8.83 9.38
C VAL A 31 1.24 -9.61 8.07
N SER A 32 1.23 -10.94 8.16
CA SER A 32 1.36 -11.81 6.99
C SER A 32 0.27 -11.57 5.94
N ILE A 33 -1.00 -11.55 6.36
CA ILE A 33 -2.14 -11.30 5.46
C ILE A 33 -2.07 -9.88 4.87
N GLY A 34 -1.78 -8.88 5.70
CA GLY A 34 -1.66 -7.50 5.26
C GLY A 34 -0.58 -7.32 4.19
N MET A 35 0.57 -7.99 4.34
CA MET A 35 1.64 -7.94 3.34
C MET A 35 1.26 -8.68 2.04
N ARG A 36 0.60 -9.84 2.12
CA ARG A 36 0.13 -10.59 0.93
C ARG A 36 -0.86 -9.78 0.10
N ASN A 37 -1.75 -9.06 0.77
CA ASN A 37 -2.79 -8.25 0.12
C ASN A 37 -2.34 -6.83 -0.24
N ASN A 38 -1.05 -6.51 -0.11
CA ASN A 38 -0.49 -5.16 -0.33
C ASN A 38 -1.11 -4.05 0.54
N LEU A 39 -1.75 -4.40 1.66
CA LEU A 39 -2.36 -3.47 2.62
C LEU A 39 -1.37 -3.00 3.70
N LEU A 40 -0.27 -3.73 3.90
CA LEU A 40 0.75 -3.43 4.89
C LEU A 40 2.11 -3.18 4.21
N PRO A 41 2.44 -1.92 3.86
CA PRO A 41 3.60 -1.58 3.02
C PRO A 41 4.92 -1.54 3.80
N ILE A 42 5.16 -2.52 4.67
CA ILE A 42 6.36 -2.60 5.54
C ILE A 42 7.51 -3.39 4.88
N GLY A 43 7.30 -3.91 3.67
CA GLY A 43 8.23 -4.82 3.00
C GLY A 43 7.61 -5.45 1.76
N PHE A 44 8.01 -6.69 1.47
CA PHE A 44 7.53 -7.48 0.33
C PHE A 44 7.07 -8.87 0.79
N ALA A 45 5.99 -9.34 0.19
CA ALA A 45 5.56 -10.73 0.24
C ALA A 45 5.77 -11.33 -1.15
N ILE A 46 6.51 -12.44 -1.23
CA ILE A 46 6.81 -13.16 -2.47
C ILE A 46 6.09 -14.49 -2.40
N HIS A 47 5.22 -14.75 -3.37
CA HIS A 47 4.53 -16.02 -3.52
C HIS A 47 5.46 -17.01 -4.24
N ASN A 48 5.72 -18.17 -3.61
CA ASN A 48 6.60 -19.19 -4.17
C ASN A 48 5.76 -20.32 -4.75
N GLU A 49 5.08 -20.06 -5.87
CA GLU A 49 4.11 -20.96 -6.50
C GLU A 49 4.67 -22.37 -6.76
N GLU A 50 5.96 -22.47 -7.11
CA GLU A 50 6.65 -23.75 -7.34
C GLU A 50 6.65 -24.67 -6.11
N ASN A 51 6.52 -24.11 -4.91
CA ASN A 51 6.53 -24.84 -3.63
C ASN A 51 5.15 -25.02 -3.02
N ASP A 52 4.09 -24.60 -3.73
CA ASP A 52 2.73 -24.72 -3.24
C ASP A 52 2.30 -26.19 -3.17
N ARG A 53 1.55 -26.50 -2.12
CA ARG A 53 0.87 -27.78 -1.95
C ARG A 53 -0.63 -27.57 -2.16
N PRO A 54 -1.40 -28.65 -2.44
CA PRO A 54 -2.84 -28.54 -2.73
C PRO A 54 -3.68 -27.76 -1.71
N TYR A 55 -3.21 -27.65 -0.47
CA TYR A 55 -3.88 -26.93 0.63
C TYR A 55 -2.93 -25.98 1.39
N SER A 56 -1.76 -25.65 0.83
CA SER A 56 -0.79 -24.79 1.52
C SER A 56 0.00 -23.96 0.52
N GLU A 57 -0.23 -22.66 0.56
CA GLU A 57 0.55 -21.67 -0.17
C GLU A 57 1.88 -21.38 0.54
N SER A 58 2.95 -21.25 -0.25
CA SER A 58 4.28 -20.94 0.22
C SER A 58 4.58 -19.46 0.02
N TRP A 59 4.79 -18.74 1.12
CA TRP A 59 5.07 -17.31 1.11
C TRP A 59 6.39 -16.98 1.78
N SER A 60 7.20 -16.18 1.10
CA SER A 60 8.43 -15.58 1.62
C SER A 60 8.18 -14.11 1.98
N TYR A 61 8.63 -13.68 3.15
CA TYR A 61 8.48 -12.30 3.61
C TYR A 61 9.83 -11.64 3.79
N GLN A 62 9.95 -10.43 3.25
CA GLN A 62 11.09 -9.56 3.45
C GLN A 62 10.61 -8.24 4.01
N ILE A 63 10.83 -8.01 5.31
CA ILE A 63 10.41 -6.80 6.02
C ILE A 63 11.60 -5.84 6.08
N ILE A 64 11.36 -4.56 5.75
CA ILE A 64 12.37 -3.51 5.74
C ILE A 64 12.20 -2.68 7.00
N ALA A 65 13.25 -2.60 7.83
CA ALA A 65 13.25 -1.89 9.11
C ALA A 65 12.69 -0.47 8.99
N GLU A 66 13.22 0.34 8.06
CA GLU A 66 12.80 1.73 7.89
C GLU A 66 11.33 1.85 7.46
N ARG A 67 10.82 0.95 6.61
CA ARG A 67 9.40 0.97 6.22
C ARG A 67 8.48 0.59 7.39
N LEU A 68 8.90 -0.38 8.19
CA LEU A 68 8.16 -0.79 9.39
C LEU A 68 8.10 0.34 10.43
N ILE A 69 9.22 1.02 10.67
CA ILE A 69 9.31 2.18 11.57
C ILE A 69 8.46 3.32 11.04
N ALA A 70 8.60 3.67 9.76
CA ALA A 70 7.83 4.72 9.12
C ALA A 70 6.32 4.46 9.23
N TYR A 71 5.88 3.22 8.97
CA TYR A 71 4.49 2.81 9.13
C TYR A 71 3.95 3.02 10.56
N LYS A 72 4.71 2.61 11.58
CA LYS A 72 4.30 2.78 13.00
C LYS A 72 4.04 4.25 13.38
N TYR A 73 4.83 5.17 12.84
CA TYR A 73 4.72 6.60 13.14
C TYR A 73 3.87 7.36 12.10
N GLY A 74 3.23 6.68 11.15
CA GLY A 74 2.44 7.32 10.09
C GLY A 74 3.28 8.16 9.13
N ARG A 75 4.59 7.90 9.02
CA ARG A 75 5.45 8.53 8.02
C ARG A 75 5.29 7.76 6.71
N ILE A 76 4.64 8.37 5.72
CA ILE A 76 4.46 7.78 4.39
C ILE A 76 5.78 7.89 3.61
N SER A 77 6.13 6.86 2.85
CA SER A 77 7.28 6.91 1.95
C SER A 77 7.08 7.98 0.88
N GLU A 78 8.11 8.79 0.59
CA GLU A 78 8.05 9.83 -0.45
C GLU A 78 7.57 9.28 -1.81
N VAL A 79 7.97 8.06 -2.18
CA VAL A 79 7.50 7.39 -3.40
C VAL A 79 5.98 7.13 -3.37
N GLN A 80 5.43 6.78 -2.21
CA GLN A 80 3.98 6.62 -2.05
C GLN A 80 3.26 7.96 -2.11
N VAL A 81 3.83 9.03 -1.54
CA VAL A 81 3.29 10.39 -1.67
C VAL A 81 3.25 10.80 -3.14
N GLN A 82 4.36 10.64 -3.87
CA GLN A 82 4.45 10.96 -5.29
C GLN A 82 3.45 10.16 -6.15
N ASN A 83 3.26 8.88 -5.85
CA ASN A 83 2.25 8.07 -6.54
C ASN A 83 0.81 8.55 -6.26
N ILE A 84 0.51 8.95 -5.02
CA ILE A 84 -0.78 9.53 -4.67
C ILE A 84 -0.98 10.85 -5.41
N GLU A 85 0.02 11.73 -5.41
CA GLU A 85 -0.01 12.99 -6.13
C GLU A 85 -0.24 12.79 -7.64
N LYS A 86 0.48 11.84 -8.25
CA LYS A 86 0.30 11.50 -9.67
C LYS A 86 -1.11 11.02 -9.96
N ASN A 87 -1.64 10.10 -9.14
CA ASN A 87 -2.99 9.58 -9.32
C ASN A 87 -4.05 10.67 -9.16
N LEU A 88 -3.87 11.59 -8.19
CA LEU A 88 -4.77 12.74 -8.01
C LEU A 88 -4.74 13.66 -9.24
N SER A 89 -3.56 13.94 -9.81
CA SER A 89 -3.45 14.73 -11.04
C SER A 89 -4.18 14.08 -12.22
N THR A 90 -4.05 12.76 -12.39
CA THR A 90 -4.79 12.04 -13.44
C THR A 90 -6.30 12.08 -13.24
N ILE A 91 -6.78 11.95 -12.00
CA ILE A 91 -8.21 12.09 -11.68
C ILE A 91 -8.71 13.49 -12.05
N ILE A 92 -7.95 14.54 -11.72
CA ILE A 92 -8.33 15.93 -12.04
C ILE A 92 -8.40 16.14 -13.55
N GLU A 93 -7.43 15.62 -14.31
CA GLU A 93 -7.43 15.69 -15.78
C GLU A 93 -8.69 15.03 -16.38
N GLN A 94 -9.05 13.83 -15.91
CA GLN A 94 -10.25 13.14 -16.36
C GLN A 94 -11.53 13.89 -16.00
N PHE A 95 -11.61 14.49 -14.80
CA PHE A 95 -12.75 15.31 -14.41
C PHE A 95 -12.91 16.57 -15.28
N GLU A 96 -11.80 17.21 -15.66
CA GLU A 96 -11.82 18.37 -16.56
C GLU A 96 -12.28 17.99 -17.97
N GLU A 97 -11.89 16.80 -18.46
CA GLU A 97 -12.37 16.26 -19.74
C GLU A 97 -13.88 15.99 -19.69
N MET A 98 -14.35 15.28 -18.67
CA MET A 98 -15.79 15.03 -18.46
C MET A 98 -16.61 16.34 -18.38
N LYS A 99 -16.07 17.37 -17.73
CA LYS A 99 -16.73 18.69 -17.65
C LYS A 99 -16.87 19.32 -19.03
N LYS A 100 -15.84 19.23 -19.89
CA LYS A 100 -15.88 19.77 -21.26
C LYS A 100 -16.90 19.01 -22.11
N ASP A 101 -16.91 17.69 -22.02
CA ASP A 101 -17.88 16.85 -22.74
C ASP A 101 -19.32 17.18 -22.34
N LEU A 102 -19.57 17.37 -21.05
CA LEU A 102 -20.89 17.76 -20.55
C LEU A 102 -21.31 19.14 -21.08
N VAL A 103 -20.41 20.13 -21.05
CA VAL A 103 -20.69 21.47 -21.59
C VAL A 103 -20.97 21.41 -23.09
N PHE A 104 -20.21 20.61 -23.84
CA PHE A 104 -20.41 20.40 -25.27
C PHE A 104 -21.81 19.83 -25.56
N LEU A 105 -22.20 18.74 -24.89
CA LEU A 105 -23.53 18.13 -25.05
C LEU A 105 -24.66 19.09 -24.69
N LEU A 106 -24.50 19.91 -23.64
CA LEU A 106 -25.49 20.91 -23.26
C LEU A 106 -25.59 22.04 -24.29
N SER A 107 -24.49 22.43 -24.93
CA SER A 107 -24.50 23.44 -25.99
C SER A 107 -25.19 22.94 -27.27
N GLU A 108 -24.94 21.70 -27.71
CA GLU A 108 -25.60 21.13 -28.89
C GLU A 108 -27.12 20.97 -28.70
N ASN A 109 -27.56 20.55 -27.52
CA ASN A 109 -28.99 20.40 -27.22
C ASN A 109 -29.74 21.75 -27.17
N GLY A 110 -29.04 22.85 -26.87
CA GLY A 110 -29.61 24.20 -26.85
C GLY A 110 -29.89 24.78 -28.24
N ASP A 111 -29.13 24.34 -29.25
CA ASP A 111 -29.23 24.83 -30.63
C ASP A 111 -30.28 24.06 -31.45
N GLN A 112 -30.61 22.82 -31.09
CA GLN A 112 -31.66 22.03 -31.75
C GLN A 112 -33.11 22.45 -31.38
N GLN A 113 -33.28 23.30 -30.37
CA GLN A 113 -34.60 23.77 -29.91
C GLN A 113 -34.95 25.20 -30.39
N LYS A 114 -34.15 25.79 -31.29
CA LYS A 114 -34.44 27.07 -31.96
C LYS A 114 -34.80 26.85 -33.43
#